data_AF-A0A2T0RJA6-F1
#
_entry.id   AF-A0A2T0RJA6-F1
#
_cell.length_a   1.000
_cell.length_b   1.000
_cell.length_c   1.000
_cell.angle_alpha   90.00
_cell.angle_beta   90.00
_cell.angle_gamma   90.00
#
_symmetry.space_group_name_H-M   'P 1'
#
loop_
_entity.id
_entity.type
_entity.pdbx_description
1 polymer ?
#
loop_
_entity_poly.entity_id
_entity_poly.type
_entity_poly.pdbx_seq_one_letter_code
_entity_poly.pdbx_strand_id
1 'polypeptide(L)'
;MARYTELTREKRIEFVTFHQSYSYEEFVEGLRPENGSAEDGEAEGGTSGFRLEPRPGVLKRIAERARHRPATTSGTSDYSNRRVFKVSLGQAWSPEDEPIRREAYEKGFVSLGWGGRIDWSDPKYADVSAIQNRWREEPGEQDANKLNANIEMINQLRNSMRTGDIVVASQGNLRARAVGVITGEYTFDADGLHPHRRPVEWRWISDDESGIEVDDLYQSKFSQRSVYQLVPDKIHWNTLAAYLDPAASDIPNPAHVLIIDEINRANISKVLGELITLLEEDKRKGAPNELTVTLPYSGEAFSLPGNLHIVGTMNTADRSIALLDTALRRRFRFKELPPKPSILGDTIVEDIPLEALLNAINSRLEWFLGSDHLIGHGYFTGVEDIEQLDSVMAHKIVPLLKEYFHEDLRSVRSVLGGGDGFIGRKKIVPPPGMAEGYEEERYRFVDSYLVSGQYGPEAYEELIGSASSDDEVIAE
;
A
#
# COMPACT_ATOMS: atom_id res chain seq x y z
N MET A 1 -10.01 -0.33 14.73
CA MET A 1 -8.68 0.10 14.22
C MET A 1 -7.57 -0.93 14.44
N ALA A 2 -7.50 -1.65 15.57
CA ALA A 2 -6.41 -2.61 15.84
C ALA A 2 -6.12 -3.61 14.70
N ARG A 3 -7.16 -4.27 14.15
CA ARG A 3 -7.01 -5.22 13.03
C ARG A 3 -6.47 -4.57 11.75
N TYR A 4 -6.89 -3.36 11.44
CA TYR A 4 -6.37 -2.61 10.29
C TYR A 4 -4.87 -2.34 10.48
N THR A 5 -4.49 -1.79 11.64
CA THR A 5 -3.08 -1.51 11.98
C THR A 5 -2.21 -2.76 11.95
N GLU A 6 -2.73 -3.89 12.45
CA GLU A 6 -2.06 -5.19 12.38
C GLU A 6 -1.79 -5.60 10.93
N LEU A 7 -2.82 -5.61 10.08
CA LEU A 7 -2.70 -6.00 8.67
C LEU A 7 -1.82 -5.05 7.85
N THR A 8 -1.86 -3.74 8.13
CA THR A 8 -0.95 -2.76 7.53
C THR A 8 0.50 -3.01 7.95
N ARG A 9 0.76 -3.31 9.23
CA ARG A 9 2.10 -3.66 9.72
C ARG A 9 2.61 -4.95 9.08
N GLU A 10 1.72 -5.89 8.82
CA GLU A 10 2.00 -7.10 8.06
C GLU A 10 2.16 -6.85 6.55
N LYS A 11 2.03 -5.61 6.05
CA LYS A 11 2.04 -5.27 4.62
C LYS A 11 0.97 -6.00 3.79
N ARG A 12 -0.12 -6.41 4.43
CA ARG A 12 -1.29 -7.03 3.80
C ARG A 12 -2.33 -6.02 3.33
N ILE A 13 -2.21 -4.76 3.78
CA ILE A 13 -3.01 -3.65 3.30
C ILE A 13 -2.07 -2.61 2.71
N GLU A 14 -2.31 -2.22 1.47
CA GLU A 14 -1.72 -1.02 0.86
C GLU A 14 -2.82 0.02 0.65
N PHE A 15 -2.48 1.28 0.86
CA PHE A 15 -3.38 2.41 0.69
C PHE A 15 -2.76 3.40 -0.29
N VAL A 16 -3.55 3.82 -1.29
CA VAL A 16 -3.16 4.83 -2.26
C VAL A 16 -4.33 5.77 -2.50
N THR A 17 -4.06 7.06 -2.66
CA THR A 17 -5.06 8.06 -3.09
C THR A 17 -4.76 8.46 -4.53
N PHE A 18 -5.78 8.42 -5.39
CA PHE A 18 -5.64 8.83 -6.78
C PHE A 18 -5.76 10.35 -6.93
N HIS A 19 -4.84 10.92 -7.70
CA HIS A 19 -4.89 12.30 -8.19
C HIS A 19 -4.98 12.30 -9.72
N GLN A 20 -5.32 13.45 -10.30
CA GLN A 20 -5.55 13.58 -11.76
C GLN A 20 -4.35 13.18 -12.63
N SER A 21 -3.13 13.34 -12.12
CA SER A 21 -1.90 12.94 -12.79
C SER A 21 -1.40 11.54 -12.46
N TYR A 22 -2.12 10.74 -11.64
CA TYR A 22 -1.70 9.40 -11.27
C TYR A 22 -1.60 8.52 -12.52
N SER A 23 -0.52 7.73 -12.64
CA SER A 23 -0.21 7.05 -13.89
C SER A 23 0.08 5.55 -13.73
N TYR A 24 0.16 4.87 -14.87
CA TYR A 24 0.54 3.46 -14.93
C TYR A 24 1.90 3.20 -14.27
N GLU A 25 2.86 4.11 -14.48
CA GLU A 25 4.22 4.01 -13.98
C GLU A 25 4.32 4.04 -12.46
N GLU A 26 3.34 4.63 -11.78
CA GLU A 26 3.27 4.68 -10.32
C GLU A 26 2.45 3.52 -9.77
N PHE A 27 1.39 3.13 -10.48
CA PHE A 27 0.45 2.11 -10.02
C PHE A 27 0.91 0.68 -10.31
N VAL A 28 1.45 0.44 -11.50
CA VAL A 28 1.74 -0.90 -12.01
C VAL A 28 3.23 -1.14 -12.07
N GLU A 29 3.93 -0.42 -12.95
CA GLU A 29 5.37 -0.55 -13.16
C GLU A 29 5.89 0.64 -13.95
N GLY A 30 7.01 1.22 -13.52
CA GLY A 30 7.63 2.35 -14.20
C GLY A 30 9.14 2.28 -14.19
N LEU A 31 9.77 2.86 -15.21
CA LEU A 31 11.23 2.97 -15.28
C LEU A 31 11.74 4.01 -14.26
N ARG A 32 12.80 3.65 -13.55
CA ARG A 32 13.51 4.54 -12.61
C ARG A 32 15.01 4.52 -12.90
N PRO A 33 15.69 5.67 -12.78
CA PRO A 33 17.14 5.71 -12.94
C PRO A 33 17.82 4.97 -11.79
N GLU A 34 18.80 4.16 -12.13
CA GLU A 34 19.78 3.65 -11.19
C GLU A 34 21.13 4.33 -11.42
N ASN A 35 21.73 4.81 -10.33
CA ASN A 35 23.09 5.29 -10.37
C ASN A 35 23.98 4.04 -10.42
N GLY A 36 24.69 3.83 -11.53
CA GLY A 36 25.82 2.92 -11.54
C GLY A 36 26.79 3.41 -10.48
N SER A 37 26.91 2.68 -9.37
CA SER A 37 27.96 2.94 -8.39
C SER A 37 29.30 2.75 -9.11
N ALA A 38 30.16 3.76 -9.03
CA ALA A 38 31.51 3.78 -9.59
C ALA A 38 32.47 2.82 -8.85
N GLU A 39 32.07 1.56 -8.71
CA GLU A 39 32.92 0.44 -8.27
C GLU A 39 33.02 -0.64 -9.35
N ASP A 40 32.59 -0.33 -10.59
CA ASP A 40 33.02 -1.09 -11.76
C ASP A 40 34.51 -0.82 -11.95
N GLY A 41 35.32 -1.84 -11.66
CA GLY A 41 36.78 -1.78 -11.74
C GLY A 41 37.25 -1.19 -13.06
N GLU A 42 38.22 -0.28 -12.94
CA GLU A 42 39.15 0.22 -13.95
C GLU A 42 38.87 -0.23 -15.40
N ALA A 43 37.87 0.39 -16.03
CA ALA A 43 37.81 0.51 -17.47
C ALA A 43 37.93 2.00 -17.82
N GLU A 44 39.10 2.38 -18.30
CA GLU A 44 39.35 3.72 -18.84
C GLU A 44 38.30 4.05 -19.92
N GLY A 45 37.47 5.07 -19.66
CA GLY A 45 36.72 5.77 -20.72
C GLY A 45 35.19 5.60 -20.78
N GLY A 46 34.51 5.13 -19.73
CA GLY A 46 33.04 5.07 -19.70
C GLY A 46 32.38 6.30 -19.07
N THR A 47 31.54 7.03 -19.80
CA THR A 47 30.59 7.99 -19.21
C THR A 47 29.75 7.29 -18.15
N SER A 48 29.57 7.89 -16.95
CA SER A 48 28.55 7.45 -15.97
C SER A 48 27.17 7.46 -16.64
N GLY A 49 26.79 6.33 -17.24
CA GLY A 49 25.51 6.15 -17.89
C GLY A 49 24.43 5.90 -16.85
N PHE A 50 23.34 6.67 -16.87
CA PHE A 50 22.13 6.31 -16.14
C PHE A 50 21.47 5.13 -16.85
N ARG A 51 21.26 4.03 -16.12
CA ARG A 51 20.45 2.91 -16.61
C ARG A 51 19.05 3.04 -16.05
N LEU A 52 18.04 2.87 -16.90
CA LEU A 52 16.65 2.81 -16.46
C LEU A 52 16.31 1.37 -16.13
N GLU A 53 15.77 1.14 -14.94
CA GLU A 53 15.30 -0.18 -14.51
C GLU A 53 13.80 -0.13 -14.21
N PRO A 54 13.03 -1.15 -14.64
CA PRO A 54 11.64 -1.31 -14.25
C PRO A 54 11.52 -1.43 -12.72
N ARG A 55 10.64 -0.64 -12.12
CA ARG A 55 10.29 -0.75 -10.70
C ARG A 55 8.81 -1.01 -10.52
N PRO A 56 8.43 -1.95 -9.62
CA PRO A 56 7.05 -2.30 -9.38
C PRO A 56 6.30 -1.14 -8.70
N GLY A 57 5.15 -0.80 -9.26
CA GLY A 57 4.16 0.10 -8.68
C GLY A 57 3.34 -0.56 -7.57
N VAL A 58 2.43 0.20 -6.97
CA VAL A 58 1.66 -0.23 -5.79
C VAL A 58 0.89 -1.54 -6.02
N LEU A 59 0.19 -1.68 -7.15
CA LEU A 59 -0.58 -2.87 -7.50
C LEU A 59 0.32 -4.10 -7.66
N LYS A 60 1.42 -3.96 -8.41
CA LYS A 60 2.36 -5.08 -8.63
C LYS A 60 2.96 -5.54 -7.30
N ARG A 61 3.42 -4.62 -6.45
CA ARG A 61 3.99 -4.97 -5.13
C ARG A 61 3.02 -5.73 -4.24
N ILE A 62 1.78 -5.25 -4.08
CA ILE A 62 0.82 -5.96 -3.22
C ILE A 62 0.35 -7.28 -3.83
N ALA A 63 0.27 -7.38 -5.16
CA ALA A 63 -0.02 -8.62 -5.85
C ALA A 63 1.08 -9.67 -5.62
N GLU A 64 2.36 -9.29 -5.70
CA GLU A 64 3.46 -10.22 -5.41
C GLU A 64 3.48 -10.65 -3.93
N ARG A 65 3.19 -9.73 -3.00
CA ARG A 65 3.02 -10.10 -1.58
C ARG A 65 1.89 -11.10 -1.38
N ALA A 66 0.76 -10.87 -2.04
CA ALA A 66 -0.39 -11.78 -1.97
C ALA A 66 -0.09 -13.16 -2.58
N ARG A 67 0.75 -13.20 -3.62
CA ARG A 67 1.23 -14.44 -4.24
C ARG A 67 2.16 -15.22 -3.30
N HIS A 68 3.19 -14.56 -2.78
CA HIS A 68 4.31 -15.24 -2.12
C HIS A 68 4.10 -15.51 -0.64
N ARG A 69 3.29 -14.70 0.05
CA ARG A 69 3.09 -14.87 1.48
C ARG A 69 2.31 -16.17 1.77
N PRO A 70 2.94 -17.19 2.36
CA PRO A 70 2.24 -18.41 2.71
C PRO A 70 1.23 -18.15 3.83
N ALA A 71 0.20 -18.99 3.90
CA ALA A 71 -0.57 -19.14 5.13
C ALA A 71 0.35 -19.57 6.28
N THR A 72 -0.02 -19.23 7.51
CA THR A 72 0.72 -19.64 8.71
C THR A 72 -0.16 -20.52 9.58
N THR A 73 0.44 -21.50 10.24
CA THR A 73 -0.25 -22.26 11.28
C THR A 73 -0.50 -21.37 12.51
N SER A 74 -1.58 -21.65 13.26
CA SER A 74 -1.88 -20.89 14.48
C SER A 74 -0.78 -21.13 15.52
N GLY A 75 0.01 -20.09 15.80
CA GLY A 75 1.15 -20.14 16.71
C GLY A 75 2.49 -20.04 15.98
N THR A 76 2.75 -18.91 15.30
CA THR A 76 4.08 -18.62 14.74
C THR A 76 5.13 -18.68 15.86
N SER A 77 6.13 -19.55 15.68
CA SER A 77 7.24 -19.65 16.61
C SER A 77 7.97 -18.32 16.69
N ASP A 78 8.37 -17.92 17.89
CA ASP A 78 9.25 -16.76 18.04
C ASP A 78 10.67 -17.14 17.61
N TYR A 79 11.09 -16.60 16.47
CA TYR A 79 12.41 -16.81 15.89
C TYR A 79 13.38 -15.67 16.20
N SER A 80 12.96 -14.64 16.93
CA SER A 80 13.72 -13.39 17.12
C SER A 80 15.05 -13.56 17.85
N ASN A 81 15.23 -14.69 18.55
CA ASN A 81 16.48 -15.06 19.21
C ASN A 81 17.49 -15.77 18.29
N ARG A 82 17.12 -16.11 17.05
CA ARG A 82 17.99 -16.81 16.09
C ARG A 82 18.79 -15.82 15.26
N ARG A 83 19.91 -16.29 14.71
CA ARG A 83 20.69 -15.51 13.75
C ARG A 83 20.17 -15.80 12.35
N VAL A 84 20.17 -14.75 11.52
CA VAL A 84 19.76 -14.83 10.12
C VAL A 84 20.94 -14.49 9.24
N PHE A 85 21.24 -15.33 8.27
CA PHE A 85 22.28 -15.12 7.28
C PHE A 85 21.65 -14.89 5.92
N LYS A 86 22.14 -13.89 5.19
CA LYS A 86 21.87 -13.78 3.77
C LYS A 86 22.88 -14.62 3.01
N VAL A 87 22.44 -15.35 1.98
CA VAL A 87 23.30 -16.17 1.11
C VAL A 87 23.03 -15.88 -0.37
N SER A 88 24.08 -15.83 -1.20
CA SER A 88 24.00 -15.84 -2.67
C SER A 88 24.28 -17.24 -3.18
N LEU A 89 23.35 -17.81 -3.93
CA LEU A 89 23.54 -19.08 -4.64
C LEU A 89 23.84 -18.76 -6.11
N GLY A 90 25.04 -18.24 -6.36
CA GLY A 90 25.44 -17.70 -7.67
C GLY A 90 24.96 -16.27 -7.94
N GLN A 91 25.27 -15.76 -9.13
CA GLN A 91 24.85 -14.47 -9.65
C GLN A 91 23.37 -14.51 -10.03
N ALA A 92 22.61 -13.52 -9.54
CA ALA A 92 21.16 -13.51 -9.68
C ALA A 92 20.68 -13.41 -11.14
N TRP A 93 21.46 -12.74 -12.00
CA TRP A 93 21.18 -12.51 -13.41
C TRP A 93 21.81 -13.54 -14.34
N SER A 94 22.62 -14.48 -13.83
CA SER A 94 23.33 -15.45 -14.67
C SER A 94 22.50 -16.72 -14.84
N PRO A 95 22.09 -17.06 -16.09
CA PRO A 95 21.49 -18.36 -16.38
C PRO A 95 22.47 -19.52 -16.17
N GLU A 96 23.78 -19.27 -16.27
CA GLU A 96 24.83 -20.27 -16.05
C GLU A 96 24.89 -20.73 -14.59
N ASP A 97 24.40 -19.89 -13.67
CA ASP A 97 24.34 -20.19 -12.23
C ASP A 97 22.99 -20.79 -11.79
N GLU A 98 22.04 -20.99 -12.72
CA GLU A 98 20.77 -21.68 -12.44
C GLU A 98 20.97 -23.14 -11.97
N PRO A 99 21.88 -23.95 -12.55
CA PRO A 99 22.17 -25.29 -12.07
C PRO A 99 22.62 -25.32 -10.60
N ILE A 100 23.40 -24.32 -10.16
CA ILE A 100 23.87 -24.20 -8.77
C ILE A 100 22.68 -24.05 -7.80
N ARG A 101 21.71 -23.21 -8.19
CA ARG A 101 20.51 -22.95 -7.39
C ARG A 101 19.60 -24.16 -7.32
N ARG A 102 19.34 -24.76 -8.48
CA ARG A 102 18.52 -25.97 -8.59
C ARG A 102 19.08 -27.10 -7.73
N GLU A 103 20.38 -27.36 -7.85
CA GLU A 103 21.04 -28.39 -7.04
C GLU A 103 20.94 -28.08 -5.53
N ALA A 104 21.17 -26.83 -5.14
CA ALA A 104 21.08 -26.39 -3.75
C ALA A 104 19.68 -26.57 -3.14
N TYR A 105 18.63 -26.34 -3.92
CA TYR A 105 17.25 -26.55 -3.49
C TYR A 105 16.86 -28.02 -3.42
N GLU A 106 17.14 -28.78 -4.49
CA GLU A 106 16.78 -30.20 -4.60
C GLU A 106 17.50 -31.07 -3.56
N LYS A 107 18.79 -30.79 -3.33
CA LYS A 107 19.64 -31.56 -2.40
C LYS A 107 19.70 -30.96 -0.99
N GLY A 108 19.09 -29.81 -0.76
CA GLY A 108 19.00 -29.20 0.58
C GLY A 108 20.34 -28.73 1.14
N PHE A 109 21.01 -27.81 0.46
CA PHE A 109 22.18 -27.12 1.01
C PHE A 109 22.25 -25.65 0.61
N VAL A 110 23.00 -24.85 1.39
CA VAL A 110 23.58 -23.61 0.89
C VAL A 110 24.99 -23.90 0.34
N SER A 111 25.38 -23.20 -0.71
CA SER A 111 26.69 -23.38 -1.36
C SER A 111 27.40 -22.05 -1.59
N LEU A 112 28.73 -22.09 -1.63
CA LEU A 112 29.58 -20.92 -1.76
C LEU A 112 30.72 -21.17 -2.76
N GLY A 113 30.87 -20.25 -3.73
CA GLY A 113 31.96 -20.26 -4.72
C GLY A 113 33.24 -19.53 -4.30
N TRP A 114 33.31 -19.05 -3.06
CA TRP A 114 34.46 -18.38 -2.44
C TRP A 114 35.17 -19.32 -1.47
N GLY A 115 36.47 -19.11 -1.25
CA GLY A 115 37.31 -19.97 -0.39
C GLY A 115 38.19 -20.94 -1.17
N GLY A 116 38.24 -20.79 -2.51
CA GLY A 116 39.04 -21.61 -3.41
C GLY A 116 38.56 -23.06 -3.50
N ARG A 117 39.44 -23.96 -3.93
CA ARG A 117 39.18 -25.41 -3.95
C ARG A 117 39.92 -26.13 -2.83
N ILE A 118 39.90 -25.52 -1.65
CA ILE A 118 40.60 -25.99 -0.45
C ILE A 118 39.59 -26.62 0.49
N ASP A 119 39.85 -27.84 0.96
CA ASP A 119 39.01 -28.43 2.00
C ASP A 119 39.29 -27.81 3.37
N TRP A 120 38.38 -26.95 3.83
CA TRP A 120 38.45 -26.31 5.14
C TRP A 120 37.91 -27.18 6.29
N SER A 121 37.59 -28.46 6.09
CA SER A 121 36.96 -29.32 7.11
C SER A 121 37.85 -29.56 8.34
N ASP A 122 39.17 -29.48 8.20
CA ASP A 122 40.12 -29.70 9.31
C ASP A 122 39.82 -28.76 10.49
N PRO A 123 39.65 -29.27 11.73
CA PRO A 123 39.32 -28.49 12.92
C PRO A 123 40.23 -27.28 13.16
N LYS A 124 41.49 -27.30 12.72
CA LYS A 124 42.41 -26.15 12.88
C LYS A 124 41.88 -24.86 12.26
N TYR A 125 41.05 -24.97 11.22
CA TYR A 125 40.44 -23.82 10.54
C TYR A 125 39.27 -23.19 11.31
N ALA A 126 38.96 -23.66 12.53
CA ALA A 126 38.08 -22.94 13.45
C ALA A 126 38.67 -21.60 13.89
N ASP A 127 40.01 -21.46 13.86
CA ASP A 127 40.67 -20.16 13.96
C ASP A 127 40.78 -19.52 12.57
N VAL A 128 40.16 -18.35 12.40
CA VAL A 128 40.23 -17.56 11.17
C VAL A 128 41.68 -17.22 10.78
N SER A 129 42.60 -17.16 11.74
CA SER A 129 44.01 -16.89 11.48
C SER A 129 44.69 -18.09 10.80
N ALA A 130 44.24 -19.32 11.08
CA ALA A 130 44.70 -20.52 10.36
C ALA A 130 44.18 -20.56 8.92
N ILE A 131 42.94 -20.11 8.68
CA ILE A 131 42.39 -19.93 7.32
C ILE A 131 43.24 -18.90 6.56
N GLN A 132 43.49 -17.74 7.18
CA GLN A 132 44.29 -16.68 6.59
C GLN A 132 45.71 -17.14 6.22
N ASN A 133 46.39 -17.82 7.14
CA ASN A 133 47.76 -18.30 6.88
C ASN A 133 47.80 -19.31 5.73
N ARG A 134 46.84 -20.25 5.68
CA ARG A 134 46.75 -21.20 4.55
C ARG A 134 46.41 -20.48 3.24
N TRP A 135 45.51 -19.50 3.26
CA TRP A 135 45.12 -18.76 2.06
C TRP A 135 46.29 -17.98 1.44
N ARG A 136 47.21 -17.46 2.25
CA ARG A 136 48.43 -16.77 1.77
C ARG A 136 49.39 -17.65 0.99
N GLU A 137 49.22 -18.97 1.06
CA GLU A 137 50.00 -19.92 0.27
C GLU A 137 49.47 -20.03 -1.17
N GLU A 138 48.26 -19.53 -1.46
CA GLU A 138 47.70 -19.52 -2.81
C GLU A 138 48.43 -18.49 -3.70
N PRO A 139 48.59 -18.76 -5.01
CA PRO A 139 49.28 -17.86 -5.92
C PRO A 139 48.63 -16.46 -5.98
N GLY A 140 49.38 -15.44 -5.57
CA GLY A 140 48.95 -14.03 -5.61
C GLY A 140 48.26 -13.52 -4.34
N GLU A 141 48.14 -14.35 -3.31
CA GLU A 141 47.39 -14.04 -2.09
C GLU A 141 48.29 -13.80 -0.85
N GLN A 142 49.59 -13.58 -1.04
CA GLN A 142 50.58 -13.53 0.05
C GLN A 142 50.30 -12.43 1.09
N ASP A 143 49.70 -11.32 0.67
CA ASP A 143 49.35 -10.19 1.53
C ASP A 143 47.90 -10.25 2.06
N ALA A 144 47.17 -11.35 1.80
CA ALA A 144 45.79 -11.49 2.21
C ALA A 144 45.61 -11.30 3.72
N ASN A 145 44.54 -10.60 4.08
CA ASN A 145 44.14 -10.35 5.46
C ASN A 145 42.70 -10.83 5.70
N LYS A 146 42.18 -10.69 6.92
CA LYS A 146 40.85 -11.17 7.29
C LYS A 146 39.69 -10.53 6.51
N LEU A 147 39.94 -9.40 5.82
CA LEU A 147 38.97 -8.70 4.97
C LEU A 147 38.99 -9.21 3.52
N ASN A 148 39.91 -10.11 3.16
CA ASN A 148 39.87 -10.78 1.86
C ASN A 148 38.54 -11.53 1.73
N ALA A 149 37.84 -11.37 0.60
CA ALA A 149 36.51 -11.94 0.40
C ALA A 149 36.48 -13.46 0.54
N ASN A 150 37.52 -14.18 0.08
CA ASN A 150 37.58 -15.63 0.24
C ASN A 150 37.65 -16.04 1.71
N ILE A 151 38.49 -15.36 2.49
CA ILE A 151 38.67 -15.62 3.93
C ILE A 151 37.41 -15.21 4.72
N GLU A 152 36.83 -14.05 4.40
CA GLU A 152 35.63 -13.56 5.09
C GLU A 152 34.44 -14.49 4.84
N MET A 153 34.13 -14.81 3.58
CA MET A 153 32.96 -15.62 3.22
C MET A 153 33.08 -17.05 3.75
N ILE A 154 34.26 -17.67 3.69
CA ILE A 154 34.45 -19.01 4.25
C ILE A 154 34.34 -18.97 5.78
N ASN A 155 34.84 -17.94 6.44
CA ASN A 155 34.70 -17.79 7.88
C ASN A 155 33.22 -17.64 8.28
N GLN A 156 32.42 -16.91 7.50
CA GLN A 156 30.97 -16.82 7.74
C GLN A 156 30.27 -18.17 7.58
N LEU A 157 30.52 -18.89 6.48
CA LEU A 157 29.87 -20.18 6.22
C LEU A 157 30.34 -21.29 7.17
N ARG A 158 31.65 -21.41 7.39
CA ARG A 158 32.25 -22.50 8.19
C ARG A 158 32.12 -22.25 9.69
N ASN A 159 32.59 -21.08 10.15
CA ASN A 159 32.82 -20.79 11.56
C ASN A 159 31.67 -20.06 12.23
N SER A 160 31.07 -19.07 11.54
CA SER A 160 29.99 -18.27 12.12
C SER A 160 28.66 -19.00 12.11
N MET A 161 28.27 -19.56 10.96
CA MET A 161 27.00 -20.26 10.76
C MET A 161 26.96 -21.59 11.53
N ARG A 162 25.83 -21.91 12.14
CA ARG A 162 25.59 -23.09 12.98
C ARG A 162 24.26 -23.73 12.64
N THR A 163 24.11 -25.00 13.02
CA THR A 163 22.82 -25.69 13.02
C THR A 163 21.79 -24.87 13.82
N GLY A 164 20.62 -24.66 13.23
CA GLY A 164 19.59 -23.80 13.79
C GLY A 164 19.76 -22.31 13.47
N ASP A 165 20.69 -21.87 12.62
CA ASP A 165 20.59 -20.53 12.03
C ASP A 165 19.59 -20.51 10.87
N ILE A 166 19.01 -19.34 10.62
CA ILE A 166 18.11 -19.10 9.48
C ILE A 166 18.96 -18.60 8.30
N VAL A 167 18.63 -19.02 7.09
CA VAL A 167 19.20 -18.48 5.86
C VAL A 167 18.14 -17.89 4.96
N VAL A 168 18.47 -16.76 4.32
CA VAL A 168 17.68 -16.13 3.27
C VAL A 168 18.52 -16.10 2.00
N ALA A 169 18.10 -16.86 0.99
CA ALA A 169 18.74 -16.84 -0.33
C ALA A 169 18.30 -15.60 -1.09
N SER A 170 19.25 -14.77 -1.53
CA SER A 170 18.97 -13.53 -2.25
C SER A 170 18.78 -13.74 -3.75
N GLN A 171 18.04 -12.83 -4.36
CA GLN A 171 18.01 -12.54 -5.79
C GLN A 171 18.43 -11.09 -5.99
N GLY A 172 19.73 -10.88 -6.14
CA GLY A 172 20.30 -9.54 -6.15
C GLY A 172 20.14 -8.86 -4.78
N ASN A 173 20.09 -7.52 -4.79
CA ASN A 173 20.11 -6.75 -3.55
C ASN A 173 18.71 -6.42 -3.01
N LEU A 174 17.68 -6.62 -3.84
CA LEU A 174 16.31 -6.13 -3.61
C LEU A 174 15.29 -7.24 -3.43
N ARG A 175 15.63 -8.50 -3.74
CA ARG A 175 14.72 -9.64 -3.63
C ARG A 175 15.34 -10.80 -2.86
N ALA A 176 14.49 -11.60 -2.23
CA ALA A 176 14.78 -12.89 -1.64
C ALA A 176 13.98 -13.97 -2.37
N ARG A 177 14.56 -15.17 -2.51
CA ARG A 177 13.97 -16.27 -3.30
C ARG A 177 13.82 -17.58 -2.54
N ALA A 178 14.45 -17.72 -1.38
CA ALA A 178 14.23 -18.85 -0.50
C ALA A 178 14.54 -18.49 0.96
N VAL A 179 13.87 -19.18 1.87
CA VAL A 179 14.08 -19.10 3.32
C VAL A 179 14.23 -20.52 3.85
N GLY A 180 15.23 -20.75 4.70
CA GLY A 180 15.54 -22.07 5.22
C GLY A 180 16.23 -22.05 6.57
N VAL A 181 16.45 -23.24 7.12
CA VAL A 181 17.12 -23.46 8.40
C VAL A 181 18.31 -24.38 8.20
N ILE A 182 19.48 -24.00 8.71
CA ILE A 182 20.68 -24.85 8.66
C ILE A 182 20.49 -26.08 9.55
N THR A 183 20.76 -27.25 8.98
CA THR A 183 20.53 -28.56 9.64
C THR A 183 21.81 -29.32 9.97
N GLY A 184 22.96 -28.88 9.46
CA GLY A 184 24.22 -29.60 9.65
C GLY A 184 25.46 -28.73 9.58
N GLU A 185 26.59 -29.39 9.82
CA GLU A 185 27.93 -28.79 9.79
C GLU A 185 28.45 -28.54 8.36
N TYR A 186 29.55 -27.79 8.28
CA TYR A 186 30.25 -27.55 7.03
C TYR A 186 30.70 -28.85 6.36
N THR A 187 30.54 -28.92 5.04
CA THR A 187 31.02 -30.01 4.19
C THR A 187 31.71 -29.45 2.96
N PHE A 188 32.69 -30.18 2.44
CA PHE A 188 33.38 -29.87 1.20
C PHE A 188 33.06 -30.92 0.13
N ASP A 189 32.58 -30.48 -1.03
CA ASP A 189 32.38 -31.30 -2.22
C ASP A 189 33.38 -30.89 -3.29
N ALA A 190 34.39 -31.73 -3.51
CA ALA A 190 35.42 -31.45 -4.51
C ALA A 190 34.84 -31.44 -5.93
N ASP A 191 33.76 -32.14 -6.25
CA ASP A 191 33.25 -32.22 -7.62
C ASP A 191 32.17 -31.16 -7.92
N GLY A 192 31.71 -30.45 -6.88
CA GLY A 192 30.71 -29.40 -6.99
C GLY A 192 31.23 -28.13 -7.67
N LEU A 193 30.32 -27.43 -8.39
CA LEU A 193 30.57 -26.08 -8.92
C LEU A 193 30.89 -25.10 -7.79
N HIS A 194 30.09 -25.14 -6.71
CA HIS A 194 30.37 -24.50 -5.44
C HIS A 194 30.72 -25.58 -4.41
N PRO A 195 32.01 -25.69 -4.03
CA PRO A 195 32.49 -26.83 -3.25
C PRO A 195 32.20 -26.69 -1.76
N HIS A 196 32.02 -25.47 -1.25
CA HIS A 196 31.78 -25.23 0.16
C HIS A 196 30.29 -25.22 0.47
N ARG A 197 29.84 -26.12 1.35
CA ARG A 197 28.40 -26.35 1.58
C ARG A 197 28.06 -26.45 3.07
N ARG A 198 26.80 -26.12 3.38
CA ARG A 198 26.15 -26.50 4.64
C ARG A 198 24.74 -27.04 4.34
N PRO A 199 24.32 -28.17 4.95
CA PRO A 199 22.96 -28.67 4.81
C PRO A 199 21.93 -27.65 5.30
N VAL A 200 20.83 -27.52 4.57
CA VAL A 200 19.71 -26.62 4.88
C VAL A 200 18.39 -27.33 4.59
N GLU A 201 17.44 -27.16 5.50
CA GLU A 201 16.04 -27.44 5.23
C GLU A 201 15.40 -26.17 4.68
N TRP A 202 15.15 -26.12 3.37
CA TRP A 202 14.41 -25.03 2.75
C TRP A 202 12.95 -25.10 3.18
N ARG A 203 12.48 -24.07 3.89
CA ARG A 203 11.10 -23.96 4.37
C ARG A 203 10.19 -23.32 3.36
N TRP A 204 10.73 -22.39 2.58
CA TRP A 204 10.03 -21.72 1.50
C TRP A 204 11.00 -21.45 0.35
N ILE A 205 10.54 -21.68 -0.87
CA ILE A 205 11.23 -21.34 -2.12
C ILE A 205 10.18 -20.69 -3.02
N SER A 206 10.54 -19.57 -3.64
CA SER A 206 9.70 -18.88 -4.62
C SER A 206 9.35 -19.82 -5.78
N ASP A 207 8.09 -19.83 -6.21
CA ASP A 207 7.63 -20.59 -7.38
C ASP A 207 8.02 -19.92 -8.71
N ASP A 208 8.47 -18.67 -8.65
CA ASP A 208 8.87 -17.86 -9.80
C ASP A 208 10.08 -16.94 -9.50
N GLU A 209 10.47 -16.13 -10.47
CA GLU A 209 11.60 -15.19 -10.36
C GLU A 209 11.27 -13.87 -9.64
N SER A 210 10.02 -13.65 -9.24
CA SER A 210 9.61 -12.39 -8.61
C SER A 210 9.97 -12.34 -7.12
N GLY A 211 9.87 -13.47 -6.41
CA GLY A 211 10.29 -13.63 -5.02
C GLY A 211 9.70 -12.59 -4.06
N ILE A 212 10.37 -12.40 -2.93
CA ILE A 212 9.95 -11.47 -1.87
C ILE A 212 10.81 -10.20 -1.95
N GLU A 213 10.20 -9.01 -1.86
CA GLU A 213 10.98 -7.78 -1.72
C GLU A 213 11.76 -7.78 -0.40
N VAL A 214 13.03 -7.42 -0.45
CA VAL A 214 13.90 -7.40 0.75
C VAL A 214 13.33 -6.48 1.82
N ASP A 215 12.72 -5.35 1.44
CA ASP A 215 12.06 -4.42 2.37
C ASP A 215 10.94 -5.09 3.19
N ASP A 216 10.36 -6.20 2.70
CA ASP A 216 9.34 -6.95 3.45
C ASP A 216 9.95 -7.80 4.56
N LEU A 217 11.22 -8.21 4.43
CA LEU A 217 11.94 -9.05 5.39
C LEU A 217 12.96 -8.27 6.23
N TYR A 218 13.50 -7.18 5.71
CA TYR A 218 14.68 -6.48 6.24
C TYR A 218 14.66 -4.99 5.89
N GLN A 219 14.85 -4.11 6.87
CA GLN A 219 14.76 -2.64 6.74
C GLN A 219 15.81 -1.99 5.81
N SER A 220 16.75 -2.74 5.25
CA SER A 220 17.82 -2.22 4.41
C SER A 220 18.00 -3.13 3.19
N LYS A 221 18.60 -2.62 2.11
CA LYS A 221 18.96 -3.47 0.97
C LYS A 221 20.00 -4.51 1.40
N PHE A 222 20.02 -5.66 0.73
CA PHE A 222 21.12 -6.59 0.87
C PHE A 222 22.40 -6.02 0.25
N SER A 223 23.55 -6.37 0.83
CA SER A 223 24.85 -6.08 0.24
C SER A 223 25.21 -7.12 -0.80
N GLN A 224 26.14 -6.78 -1.69
CA GLN A 224 26.65 -7.71 -2.72
C GLN A 224 27.49 -8.87 -2.14
N ARG A 225 27.84 -8.84 -0.85
CA ARG A 225 28.56 -9.93 -0.19
C ARG A 225 27.77 -11.22 -0.27
N SER A 226 28.44 -12.33 -0.61
CA SER A 226 27.77 -13.61 -0.84
C SER A 226 27.13 -14.17 0.42
N VAL A 227 27.84 -14.16 1.56
CA VAL A 227 27.33 -14.68 2.84
C VAL A 227 27.67 -13.71 3.97
N TYR A 228 26.66 -13.30 4.73
CA TYR A 228 26.87 -12.50 5.94
C TYR A 228 25.65 -12.56 6.87
N GLN A 229 25.87 -12.30 8.15
CA GLN A 229 24.79 -12.22 9.13
C GLN A 229 24.04 -10.88 9.00
N LEU A 230 22.71 -10.94 8.96
CA LEU A 230 21.83 -9.78 9.03
C LEU A 230 21.79 -9.20 10.45
N VAL A 231 21.55 -7.89 10.56
CA VAL A 231 21.41 -7.22 11.86
C VAL A 231 20.03 -7.53 12.45
N PRO A 232 19.92 -8.15 13.63
CA PRO A 232 18.64 -8.61 14.18
C PRO A 232 17.55 -7.53 14.29
N ASP A 233 17.91 -6.32 14.71
CA ASP A 233 16.97 -5.20 14.90
C ASP A 233 16.36 -4.68 13.60
N LYS A 234 16.97 -5.01 12.46
CA LYS A 234 16.49 -4.62 11.14
C LYS A 234 15.59 -5.68 10.50
N ILE A 235 15.37 -6.82 11.15
CA ILE A 235 14.59 -7.94 10.59
C ILE A 235 13.11 -7.77 10.93
N HIS A 236 12.25 -7.93 9.92
CA HIS A 236 10.80 -7.99 10.10
C HIS A 236 10.38 -9.40 10.52
N TRP A 237 10.55 -9.72 11.80
CA TRP A 237 10.36 -11.08 12.33
C TRP A 237 8.99 -11.69 12.04
N ASN A 238 7.91 -10.91 12.17
CA ASN A 238 6.56 -11.40 11.87
C ASN A 238 6.41 -11.83 10.41
N THR A 239 7.06 -11.11 9.48
CA THR A 239 7.03 -11.44 8.06
C THR A 239 7.93 -12.65 7.78
N LEU A 240 9.15 -12.67 8.32
CA LEU A 240 10.09 -13.77 8.12
C LEU A 240 9.56 -15.10 8.69
N ALA A 241 8.92 -15.06 9.87
CA ALA A 241 8.35 -16.24 10.52
C ALA A 241 7.30 -16.95 9.63
N ALA A 242 6.56 -16.20 8.82
CA ALA A 242 5.58 -16.78 7.90
C ALA A 242 6.23 -17.73 6.89
N TYR A 243 7.45 -17.43 6.44
CA TYR A 243 8.20 -18.26 5.49
C TYR A 243 8.96 -19.42 6.14
N LEU A 244 9.08 -19.43 7.47
CA LEU A 244 9.74 -20.51 8.23
C LEU A 244 8.75 -21.59 8.66
N ASP A 245 7.53 -21.18 8.99
CA ASP A 245 6.43 -22.04 9.41
C ASP A 245 5.23 -21.92 8.45
N PRO A 246 5.41 -22.17 7.14
CA PRO A 246 4.28 -22.16 6.22
C PRO A 246 3.29 -23.24 6.64
N ALA A 247 2.00 -22.89 6.60
CA ALA A 247 0.93 -23.86 6.70
C ALA A 247 0.99 -24.87 5.55
N ALA A 248 0.27 -25.98 5.72
CA ALA A 248 0.12 -26.98 4.67
C ALA A 248 -0.39 -26.31 3.38
N SER A 249 0.06 -26.81 2.22
CA SER A 249 -0.17 -26.17 0.92
C SER A 249 -1.64 -26.14 0.48
N ASP A 250 -2.51 -26.90 1.13
CA ASP A 250 -3.96 -26.90 0.96
C ASP A 250 -4.64 -25.73 1.69
N ILE A 251 -3.94 -25.05 2.60
CA ILE A 251 -4.43 -23.87 3.31
C ILE A 251 -4.24 -22.64 2.42
N PRO A 252 -5.30 -21.91 2.05
CA PRO A 252 -5.20 -20.74 1.19
C PRO A 252 -4.35 -19.63 1.79
N ASN A 253 -3.51 -19.01 0.95
CA ASN A 253 -2.73 -17.83 1.34
C ASN A 253 -3.63 -16.70 1.88
N PRO A 254 -3.13 -15.91 2.84
CA PRO A 254 -3.93 -14.89 3.51
C PRO A 254 -4.39 -13.80 2.54
N ALA A 255 -5.59 -13.27 2.77
CA ALA A 255 -6.12 -12.15 2.00
C ALA A 255 -5.24 -10.89 2.13
N HIS A 256 -5.10 -10.18 1.02
CA HIS A 256 -4.47 -8.86 0.91
C HIS A 256 -5.49 -7.85 0.38
N VAL A 257 -5.35 -6.58 0.75
CA VAL A 257 -6.29 -5.52 0.35
C VAL A 257 -5.54 -4.31 -0.17
N LEU A 258 -5.81 -3.92 -1.41
CA LEU A 258 -5.42 -2.62 -1.94
C LEU A 258 -6.58 -1.65 -1.82
N ILE A 259 -6.41 -0.61 -1.01
CA ILE A 259 -7.38 0.47 -0.88
C ILE A 259 -6.98 1.59 -1.84
N ILE A 260 -7.86 1.92 -2.77
CA ILE A 260 -7.70 3.02 -3.73
C ILE A 260 -8.70 4.11 -3.35
N ASP A 261 -8.22 5.10 -2.64
CA ASP A 261 -9.00 6.26 -2.24
C ASP A 261 -9.19 7.21 -3.42
N GLU A 262 -10.38 7.81 -3.54
CA GLU A 262 -10.74 8.72 -4.63
C GLU A 262 -10.51 8.12 -6.03
N ILE A 263 -10.93 6.86 -6.22
CA ILE A 263 -10.63 6.06 -7.42
C ILE A 263 -11.04 6.76 -8.73
N ASN A 264 -12.10 7.58 -8.70
CA ASN A 264 -12.55 8.32 -9.87
C ASN A 264 -11.60 9.45 -10.28
N ARG A 265 -10.79 10.02 -9.36
CA ARG A 265 -9.95 11.20 -9.65
C ARG A 265 -8.85 10.98 -10.69
N ALA A 266 -8.56 9.73 -11.05
CA ALA A 266 -7.62 9.39 -12.13
C ALA A 266 -8.34 8.71 -13.31
N ASN A 267 -7.72 8.76 -14.49
CA ASN A 267 -8.16 7.93 -15.62
C ASN A 267 -7.76 6.48 -15.37
N ILE A 268 -8.64 5.72 -14.71
CA ILE A 268 -8.37 4.35 -14.28
C ILE A 268 -8.00 3.43 -15.46
N SER A 269 -8.62 3.60 -16.63
CA SER A 269 -8.28 2.81 -17.82
C SER A 269 -6.82 3.02 -18.24
N LYS A 270 -6.31 4.25 -18.13
CA LYS A 270 -4.89 4.56 -18.37
C LYS A 270 -3.99 4.04 -17.25
N VAL A 271 -4.43 4.15 -15.99
CA VAL A 271 -3.66 3.71 -14.81
C VAL A 271 -3.49 2.19 -14.78
N LEU A 272 -4.52 1.43 -15.14
CA LEU A 272 -4.48 -0.04 -15.17
C LEU A 272 -3.90 -0.59 -16.47
N GLY A 273 -4.02 0.13 -17.58
CA GLY A 273 -3.60 -0.35 -18.90
C GLY A 273 -4.25 -1.70 -19.23
N GLU A 274 -3.42 -2.68 -19.59
CA GLU A 274 -3.81 -4.05 -19.92
C GLU A 274 -4.33 -4.86 -18.72
N LEU A 275 -4.00 -4.46 -17.49
CA LEU A 275 -4.37 -5.18 -16.27
C LEU A 275 -5.85 -5.05 -15.92
N ILE A 276 -6.58 -4.15 -16.58
CA ILE A 276 -8.02 -4.00 -16.39
C ILE A 276 -8.76 -5.33 -16.52
N THR A 277 -8.28 -6.22 -17.40
CA THR A 277 -8.91 -7.53 -17.64
C THR A 277 -8.68 -8.51 -16.50
N LEU A 278 -7.56 -8.39 -15.78
CA LEU A 278 -7.20 -9.28 -14.66
C LEU A 278 -7.99 -9.00 -13.38
N LEU A 279 -8.73 -7.88 -13.33
CA LEU A 279 -9.58 -7.56 -12.18
C LEU A 279 -10.73 -8.55 -12.02
N GLU A 280 -11.17 -9.19 -13.11
CA GLU A 280 -12.26 -10.17 -13.14
C GLU A 280 -11.87 -11.43 -12.35
N GLU A 281 -12.76 -11.91 -11.47
CA GLU A 281 -12.46 -12.99 -10.51
C GLU A 281 -12.07 -14.31 -11.20
N ASP A 282 -12.70 -14.62 -12.33
CA ASP A 282 -12.46 -15.85 -13.10
C ASP A 282 -11.14 -15.85 -13.88
N LYS A 283 -10.46 -14.70 -13.99
CA LYS A 283 -9.21 -14.50 -14.74
C LYS A 283 -7.97 -14.40 -13.86
N ARG A 284 -8.13 -14.49 -12.55
CA ARG A 284 -7.03 -14.42 -11.57
C ARG A 284 -6.25 -15.74 -11.54
N LYS A 285 -5.03 -15.70 -10.98
CA LYS A 285 -4.18 -16.88 -10.79
C LYS A 285 -4.96 -17.96 -10.02
N GLY A 286 -5.03 -19.17 -10.57
CA GLY A 286 -5.76 -20.32 -10.03
C GLY A 286 -7.26 -20.38 -10.36
N ALA A 287 -7.80 -19.41 -11.11
CA ALA A 287 -9.21 -19.39 -11.52
C ALA A 287 -9.45 -20.12 -12.87
N PRO A 288 -10.69 -20.51 -13.21
CA PRO A 288 -10.98 -21.33 -14.39
C PRO A 288 -10.53 -20.72 -15.73
N ASN A 289 -10.54 -19.40 -15.85
CA ASN A 289 -10.14 -18.65 -17.05
C ASN A 289 -8.87 -17.83 -16.78
N GLU A 290 -7.95 -18.36 -15.96
CA GLU A 290 -6.69 -17.69 -15.58
C GLU A 290 -6.03 -17.02 -16.80
N LEU A 291 -5.71 -15.74 -16.62
CA LEU A 291 -5.06 -14.92 -17.63
C LEU A 291 -3.76 -14.34 -17.07
N THR A 292 -2.74 -14.34 -17.93
CA THR A 292 -1.45 -13.70 -17.67
C THR A 292 -1.20 -12.67 -18.77
N VAL A 293 -0.67 -11.51 -18.40
CA VAL A 293 -0.25 -10.46 -19.34
C VAL A 293 1.26 -10.26 -19.27
N THR A 294 1.85 -9.72 -20.33
CA THR A 294 3.27 -9.33 -20.34
C THR A 294 3.37 -7.85 -20.04
N LEU A 295 4.10 -7.49 -18.98
CA LEU A 295 4.29 -6.09 -18.59
C LEU A 295 5.20 -5.36 -19.59
N PRO A 296 4.88 -4.11 -19.97
CA PRO A 296 5.56 -3.41 -21.06
C PRO A 296 6.98 -2.95 -20.74
N TYR A 297 7.31 -2.66 -19.47
CA TYR A 297 8.64 -2.17 -19.11
C TYR A 297 9.61 -3.31 -18.76
N SER A 298 9.18 -4.28 -17.95
CA SER A 298 10.00 -5.43 -17.55
C SER A 298 9.97 -6.59 -18.54
N GLY A 299 8.91 -6.74 -19.33
CA GLY A 299 8.68 -7.95 -20.13
C GLY A 299 8.28 -9.16 -19.28
N GLU A 300 8.09 -9.01 -17.97
CA GLU A 300 7.71 -10.09 -17.07
C GLU A 300 6.25 -10.51 -17.30
N ALA A 301 5.99 -11.81 -17.17
CA ALA A 301 4.64 -12.36 -17.15
C ALA A 301 3.99 -12.07 -15.80
N PHE A 302 2.79 -11.47 -15.80
CA PHE A 302 2.10 -11.02 -14.59
C PHE A 302 0.62 -11.46 -14.58
N SER A 303 0.17 -11.92 -13.42
CA SER A 303 -1.22 -12.30 -13.15
C SER A 303 -1.61 -11.85 -11.75
N LEU A 304 -2.86 -11.40 -11.58
CA LEU A 304 -3.38 -11.00 -10.27
C LEU A 304 -3.78 -12.23 -9.45
N PRO A 305 -3.38 -12.34 -8.18
CA PRO A 305 -3.71 -13.50 -7.36
C PRO A 305 -5.15 -13.42 -6.82
N GLY A 306 -5.78 -14.58 -6.63
CA GLY A 306 -7.18 -14.68 -6.19
C GLY A 306 -7.44 -14.10 -4.79
N ASN A 307 -6.42 -14.07 -3.92
CA ASN A 307 -6.49 -13.55 -2.55
C ASN A 307 -6.22 -12.04 -2.43
N LEU A 308 -6.06 -11.31 -3.54
CA LEU A 308 -5.96 -9.85 -3.54
C LEU A 308 -7.34 -9.21 -3.73
N HIS A 309 -7.78 -8.41 -2.77
CA HIS A 309 -9.00 -7.61 -2.85
C HIS A 309 -8.65 -6.16 -3.15
N ILE A 310 -9.44 -5.51 -4.01
CA ILE A 310 -9.27 -4.10 -4.34
C ILE A 310 -10.53 -3.37 -3.88
N VAL A 311 -10.36 -2.37 -3.03
CA VAL A 311 -11.44 -1.55 -2.47
C VAL A 311 -11.23 -0.12 -2.93
N GLY A 312 -12.11 0.36 -3.82
CA GLY A 312 -12.13 1.76 -4.22
C GLY A 312 -13.08 2.57 -3.34
N THR A 313 -12.66 3.76 -2.92
CA THR A 313 -13.58 4.80 -2.43
C THR A 313 -13.82 5.79 -3.56
N MET A 314 -15.00 6.40 -3.58
CA MET A 314 -15.39 7.37 -4.59
C MET A 314 -16.26 8.43 -3.96
N ASN A 315 -15.93 9.69 -4.21
CA ASN A 315 -16.86 10.79 -3.99
C ASN A 315 -17.76 10.93 -5.23
N THR A 316 -19.07 10.77 -5.06
CA THR A 316 -20.07 10.85 -6.15
C THR A 316 -20.53 12.27 -6.45
N ALA A 317 -20.35 13.21 -5.52
CA ALA A 317 -20.75 14.62 -5.69
C ALA A 317 -19.82 15.37 -6.68
N ASP A 318 -18.58 14.91 -6.84
CA ASP A 318 -17.57 15.59 -7.64
C ASP A 318 -17.79 15.35 -9.15
N ARG A 319 -18.55 16.25 -9.77
CA ARG A 319 -18.87 16.26 -11.21
C ARG A 319 -17.69 16.64 -12.11
N SER A 320 -16.56 17.08 -11.54
CA SER A 320 -15.36 17.48 -12.31
C SER A 320 -14.50 16.30 -12.78
N ILE A 321 -14.89 15.08 -12.40
CA ILE A 321 -14.07 13.88 -12.50
C ILE A 321 -14.50 13.00 -13.70
N ALA A 322 -13.55 12.26 -14.26
CA ALA A 322 -13.81 11.25 -15.28
C ALA A 322 -14.85 10.23 -14.80
N LEU A 323 -15.99 10.16 -15.49
CA LEU A 323 -16.98 9.10 -15.30
C LEU A 323 -16.30 7.73 -15.44
N LEU A 324 -16.49 6.85 -14.46
CA LEU A 324 -15.95 5.50 -14.52
C LEU A 324 -16.54 4.79 -15.75
N ASP A 325 -15.69 4.35 -16.67
CA ASP A 325 -16.12 3.67 -17.89
C ASP A 325 -16.94 2.41 -17.53
N THR A 326 -17.94 2.13 -18.36
CA THR A 326 -18.75 0.90 -18.37
C THR A 326 -17.91 -0.37 -18.21
N ALA A 327 -16.74 -0.41 -18.82
CA ALA A 327 -15.79 -1.52 -18.70
C ALA A 327 -15.27 -1.72 -17.27
N LEU A 328 -15.04 -0.65 -16.51
CA LEU A 328 -14.65 -0.75 -15.11
C LEU A 328 -15.86 -1.05 -14.23
N ARG A 329 -17.03 -0.48 -14.55
CA ARG A 329 -18.25 -0.73 -13.76
C ARG A 329 -18.63 -2.20 -13.70
N ARG A 330 -18.39 -2.98 -14.77
CA ARG A 330 -18.64 -4.44 -14.76
C ARG A 330 -17.65 -5.26 -13.91
N ARG A 331 -16.53 -4.67 -13.47
CA ARG A 331 -15.44 -5.33 -12.73
C ARG A 331 -15.42 -5.00 -11.24
N PHE A 332 -16.20 -4.02 -10.83
CA PHE A 332 -16.36 -3.62 -9.44
C PHE A 332 -17.80 -3.86 -9.00
N ARG A 333 -17.95 -4.31 -7.76
CA ARG A 333 -19.24 -4.24 -7.06
C ARG A 333 -19.39 -2.86 -6.45
N PHE A 334 -20.40 -2.12 -6.89
CA PHE A 334 -20.71 -0.80 -6.32
C PHE A 334 -21.59 -0.99 -5.09
N LYS A 335 -21.17 -0.40 -3.98
CA LYS A 335 -21.94 -0.31 -2.75
C LYS A 335 -21.99 1.14 -2.35
N GLU A 336 -23.17 1.73 -2.46
CA GLU A 336 -23.41 3.08 -1.98
C GLU A 336 -23.33 3.13 -0.46
N LEU A 337 -22.72 4.20 0.05
CA LEU A 337 -22.64 4.51 1.48
C LEU A 337 -23.32 5.86 1.70
N PRO A 338 -24.68 5.89 1.75
CA PRO A 338 -25.39 7.14 1.96
C PRO A 338 -25.08 7.69 3.36
N PRO A 339 -25.27 9.01 3.58
CA PRO A 339 -25.25 9.57 4.91
C PRO A 339 -26.22 8.83 5.84
N LYS A 340 -25.81 8.66 7.10
CA LYS A 340 -26.61 8.02 8.15
C LYS A 340 -26.80 8.98 9.32
N PRO A 341 -27.79 9.88 9.26
CA PRO A 341 -28.09 10.82 10.34
C PRO A 341 -28.33 10.14 11.69
N SER A 342 -28.86 8.91 11.69
CA SER A 342 -29.05 8.08 12.88
C SER A 342 -27.77 7.70 13.65
N ILE A 343 -26.58 7.90 13.08
CA ILE A 343 -25.31 7.79 13.82
C ILE A 343 -25.14 8.95 14.81
N LEU A 344 -25.76 10.10 14.54
CA LEU A 344 -25.79 11.25 15.44
C LEU A 344 -26.80 11.05 16.57
N GLY A 345 -27.90 10.32 16.31
CA GLY A 345 -28.82 9.73 17.28
C GLY A 345 -29.20 10.68 18.44
N ASP A 346 -28.64 10.40 19.61
CA ASP A 346 -28.91 11.08 20.88
C ASP A 346 -28.11 12.38 21.09
N THR A 347 -27.34 12.83 20.10
CA THR A 347 -26.51 14.03 20.23
C THR A 347 -27.39 15.26 20.11
N ILE A 348 -27.58 15.95 21.23
CA ILE A 348 -28.36 17.18 21.36
C ILE A 348 -27.41 18.28 21.86
N VAL A 349 -27.33 19.37 21.10
CA VAL A 349 -26.53 20.56 21.45
C VAL A 349 -27.49 21.68 21.82
N GLU A 350 -27.56 22.06 23.10
CA GLU A 350 -28.46 23.14 23.57
C GLU A 350 -29.89 23.04 22.99
N ASP A 351 -30.52 21.87 23.14
CA ASP A 351 -31.85 21.50 22.63
C ASP A 351 -31.96 21.30 21.10
N ILE A 352 -30.85 21.32 20.36
CA ILE A 352 -30.80 21.05 18.91
C ILE A 352 -30.41 19.59 18.65
N PRO A 353 -31.35 18.71 18.23
CA PRO A 353 -31.05 17.34 17.84
C PRO A 353 -30.32 17.30 16.50
N LEU A 354 -29.06 16.86 16.49
CA LEU A 354 -28.21 16.87 15.29
C LEU A 354 -28.70 15.90 14.20
N GLU A 355 -29.35 14.80 14.57
CA GLU A 355 -30.00 13.90 13.60
C GLU A 355 -31.11 14.62 12.83
N ALA A 356 -32.01 15.33 13.53
CA ALA A 356 -33.11 16.05 12.89
C ALA A 356 -32.58 17.21 12.03
N LEU A 357 -31.56 17.93 12.51
CA LEU A 357 -30.88 18.98 11.76
C LEU A 357 -30.35 18.45 10.42
N LEU A 358 -29.60 17.35 10.45
CA LEU A 358 -29.01 16.78 9.24
C LEU A 358 -30.08 16.20 8.30
N ASN A 359 -31.12 15.55 8.83
CA ASN A 359 -32.27 15.09 8.04
C ASN A 359 -32.94 16.28 7.33
N ALA A 360 -33.20 17.36 8.03
CA ALA A 360 -33.85 18.55 7.48
C ALA A 360 -33.05 19.18 6.33
N ILE A 361 -31.71 19.24 6.45
CA ILE A 361 -30.84 19.71 5.36
C ILE A 361 -30.87 18.71 4.18
N ASN A 362 -30.71 17.42 4.47
CA ASN A 362 -30.61 16.38 3.45
C ASN A 362 -31.90 16.17 2.66
N SER A 363 -33.08 16.20 3.27
CA SER A 363 -34.37 16.09 2.55
C SER A 363 -34.54 17.22 1.53
N ARG A 364 -34.10 18.44 1.88
CA ARG A 364 -34.15 19.59 0.96
C ARG A 364 -33.10 19.47 -0.14
N LEU A 365 -31.88 19.05 0.18
CA LEU A 365 -30.84 18.79 -0.82
C LEU A 365 -31.26 17.70 -1.80
N GLU A 366 -31.89 16.63 -1.33
CA GLU A 366 -32.41 15.57 -2.18
C GLU A 366 -33.43 16.12 -3.18
N TRP A 367 -34.33 16.98 -2.71
CA TRP A 367 -35.33 17.63 -3.57
C TRP A 367 -34.70 18.55 -4.63
N PHE A 368 -33.71 19.37 -4.25
CA PHE A 368 -33.11 20.35 -5.17
C PHE A 368 -32.05 19.77 -6.11
N LEU A 369 -31.23 18.82 -5.62
CA LEU A 369 -29.99 18.37 -6.28
C LEU A 369 -29.87 16.84 -6.43
N GLY A 370 -30.74 16.07 -5.77
CA GLY A 370 -30.70 14.60 -5.75
C GLY A 370 -29.75 14.01 -4.70
N SER A 371 -29.74 12.68 -4.61
CA SER A 371 -29.08 11.91 -3.54
C SER A 371 -27.54 12.00 -3.54
N ASP A 372 -26.90 12.38 -4.65
CA ASP A 372 -25.44 12.52 -4.73
C ASP A 372 -24.89 13.74 -3.96
N HIS A 373 -25.74 14.68 -3.57
CA HIS A 373 -25.34 15.93 -2.88
C HIS A 373 -25.68 15.92 -1.39
N LEU A 374 -26.09 14.78 -0.83
CA LEU A 374 -26.41 14.69 0.58
C LEU A 374 -25.16 14.89 1.45
N ILE A 375 -25.35 15.58 2.56
CA ILE A 375 -24.29 15.88 3.52
C ILE A 375 -24.07 14.68 4.43
N GLY A 376 -22.80 14.29 4.57
CA GLY A 376 -22.37 13.22 5.46
C GLY A 376 -22.44 13.61 6.94
N HIS A 377 -22.92 12.69 7.77
CA HIS A 377 -22.91 12.75 9.24
C HIS A 377 -21.52 13.02 9.87
N GLY A 378 -20.44 12.76 9.13
CA GLY A 378 -19.07 13.04 9.58
C GLY A 378 -18.79 14.51 9.90
N TYR A 379 -19.50 15.47 9.29
CA TYR A 379 -19.34 16.90 9.60
C TYR A 379 -19.75 17.25 11.04
N PHE A 380 -20.75 16.53 11.57
CA PHE A 380 -21.37 16.76 12.87
C PHE A 380 -20.88 15.78 13.94
N THR A 381 -20.05 14.81 13.58
CA THR A 381 -19.51 13.84 14.53
C THR A 381 -18.52 14.52 15.47
N GLY A 382 -18.77 14.45 16.79
CA GLY A 382 -17.92 15.05 17.82
C GLY A 382 -18.17 16.53 18.07
N VAL A 383 -19.28 17.09 17.60
CA VAL A 383 -19.76 18.42 18.01
C VAL A 383 -20.40 18.30 19.39
N GLU A 384 -19.95 19.12 20.34
CA GLU A 384 -20.36 19.05 21.75
C GLU A 384 -21.12 20.30 22.23
N ASP A 385 -20.94 21.45 21.58
CA ASP A 385 -21.51 22.74 21.99
C ASP A 385 -21.95 23.60 20.78
N ILE A 386 -22.69 24.68 21.05
CA ILE A 386 -23.28 25.54 20.03
C ILE A 386 -22.22 26.31 19.22
N GLU A 387 -21.10 26.66 19.84
CA GLU A 387 -20.00 27.36 19.18
C GLU A 387 -19.34 26.47 18.12
N GLN A 388 -19.14 25.20 18.44
CA GLN A 388 -18.67 24.18 17.50
C GLN A 388 -19.69 23.91 16.39
N LEU A 389 -20.99 23.87 16.73
CA LEU A 389 -22.05 23.69 15.73
C LEU A 389 -22.09 24.86 14.74
N ASP A 390 -22.09 26.09 15.24
CA ASP A 390 -22.00 27.31 14.43
C ASP A 390 -20.74 27.32 13.56
N SER A 391 -19.60 26.90 14.12
CA SER A 391 -18.34 26.78 13.39
C SER A 391 -18.43 25.77 12.24
N VAL A 392 -19.02 24.59 12.47
CA VAL A 392 -19.26 23.59 11.43
C VAL A 392 -20.19 24.13 10.36
N MET A 393 -21.28 24.77 10.75
CA MET A 393 -22.22 25.37 9.80
C MET A 393 -21.56 26.46 8.96
N ALA A 394 -20.88 27.42 9.58
CA ALA A 394 -20.34 28.60 8.92
C ALA A 394 -19.11 28.31 8.04
N HIS A 395 -18.26 27.37 8.46
CA HIS A 395 -16.97 27.13 7.81
C HIS A 395 -16.94 25.86 6.95
N LYS A 396 -17.93 24.96 7.09
CA LYS A 396 -17.99 23.72 6.31
C LYS A 396 -19.28 23.59 5.52
N ILE A 397 -20.45 23.66 6.18
CA ILE A 397 -21.74 23.38 5.55
C ILE A 397 -22.16 24.49 4.61
N VAL A 398 -22.24 25.74 5.09
CA VAL A 398 -22.67 26.89 4.28
C VAL A 398 -21.74 27.11 3.07
N PRO A 399 -20.40 27.04 3.20
CA PRO A 399 -19.51 27.08 2.04
C PRO A 399 -19.75 25.95 1.02
N LEU A 400 -19.97 24.71 1.49
CA LEU A 400 -20.30 23.59 0.60
C LEU A 400 -21.61 23.82 -0.16
N LEU A 401 -22.64 24.34 0.53
CA LEU A 401 -23.91 24.69 -0.11
C LEU A 401 -23.75 25.82 -1.12
N LYS A 402 -22.91 26.83 -0.84
CA LYS A 402 -22.58 27.90 -1.80
C LYS A 402 -21.94 27.31 -3.06
N GLU A 403 -21.05 26.34 -2.92
CA GLU A 403 -20.44 25.64 -4.06
C GLU A 403 -21.49 24.87 -4.88
N TYR A 404 -22.34 24.07 -4.21
CA TYR A 404 -23.41 23.29 -4.85
C TYR A 404 -24.40 24.16 -5.63
N PHE A 405 -24.71 25.35 -5.13
CA PHE A 405 -25.64 26.29 -5.76
C PHE A 405 -24.95 27.44 -6.52
N HIS A 406 -23.66 27.32 -6.84
CA HIS A 406 -22.91 28.32 -7.62
C HIS A 406 -23.06 29.77 -7.07
N GLU A 407 -22.88 29.94 -5.75
CA GLU A 407 -23.03 31.20 -5.00
C GLU A 407 -24.47 31.77 -4.94
N ASP A 408 -25.50 31.04 -5.37
CA ASP A 408 -26.90 31.48 -5.21
C ASP A 408 -27.40 31.30 -3.76
N LEU A 409 -27.19 32.34 -2.97
CA LEU A 409 -27.60 32.37 -1.55
C LEU A 409 -29.11 32.21 -1.34
N ARG A 410 -29.95 32.41 -2.36
CA ARG A 410 -31.40 32.13 -2.26
C ARG A 410 -31.68 30.65 -2.16
N SER A 411 -31.00 29.85 -2.99
CA SER A 411 -31.11 28.39 -2.95
C SER A 411 -30.50 27.84 -1.65
N VAL A 412 -29.34 28.36 -1.23
CA VAL A 412 -28.73 28.03 0.08
C VAL A 412 -29.70 28.31 1.23
N ARG A 413 -30.32 29.50 1.24
CA ARG A 413 -31.35 29.86 2.22
C ARG A 413 -32.52 28.89 2.22
N SER A 414 -32.99 28.47 1.04
CA SER A 414 -34.12 27.55 0.92
C SER A 414 -33.81 26.17 1.49
N VAL A 415 -32.58 25.67 1.29
CA VAL A 415 -32.09 24.43 1.92
C VAL A 415 -31.94 24.59 3.44
N LEU A 416 -31.59 25.78 3.91
CA LEU A 416 -31.44 26.09 5.34
C LEU A 416 -32.74 26.55 6.02
N GLY A 417 -33.89 26.04 5.57
CA GLY A 417 -35.21 26.28 6.20
C GLY A 417 -35.99 27.48 5.64
N GLY A 418 -35.44 28.20 4.66
CA GLY A 418 -36.12 29.34 4.03
C GLY A 418 -36.23 30.56 4.94
N GLY A 419 -35.46 30.57 6.02
CA GLY A 419 -35.45 31.57 7.07
C GLY A 419 -34.44 32.69 6.92
N ASP A 420 -34.35 33.55 7.93
CA ASP A 420 -33.35 34.62 7.98
C ASP A 420 -32.23 34.33 9.02
N GLY A 421 -32.33 33.22 9.77
CA GLY A 421 -31.34 32.82 10.76
C GLY A 421 -29.94 32.56 10.18
N PHE A 422 -29.83 31.66 9.19
CA PHE A 422 -28.55 31.37 8.53
C PHE A 422 -28.19 32.39 7.43
N ILE A 423 -29.14 32.66 6.54
CA ILE A 423 -28.96 33.54 5.38
C ILE A 423 -29.99 34.67 5.45
N GLY A 424 -29.60 35.78 6.07
CA GLY A 424 -30.46 36.95 6.24
C GLY A 424 -30.77 37.64 4.90
N ARG A 425 -32.04 38.05 4.72
CA ARG A 425 -32.47 38.91 3.61
C ARG A 425 -32.46 40.38 4.01
N LYS A 426 -31.88 41.22 3.16
CA LYS A 426 -31.89 42.68 3.30
C LYS A 426 -32.54 43.30 2.08
N LYS A 427 -33.66 43.99 2.28
CA LYS A 427 -34.37 44.70 1.21
C LYS A 427 -33.44 45.72 0.55
N ILE A 428 -33.35 45.67 -0.78
CA ILE A 428 -32.58 46.61 -1.57
C ILE A 428 -33.48 47.81 -1.88
N VAL A 429 -33.04 48.99 -1.47
CA VAL A 429 -33.70 50.24 -1.86
C VAL A 429 -33.27 50.57 -3.29
N PRO A 430 -34.22 50.82 -4.22
CA PRO A 430 -33.87 51.19 -5.59
C PRO A 430 -33.04 52.49 -5.59
N PRO A 431 -31.98 52.57 -6.42
CA PRO A 431 -31.25 53.82 -6.60
C PRO A 431 -32.18 54.95 -7.06
N PRO A 432 -31.87 56.23 -6.71
CA PRO A 432 -32.65 57.37 -7.18
C PRO A 432 -32.85 57.33 -8.71
N GLY A 433 -34.10 57.45 -9.17
CA GLY A 433 -34.46 57.42 -10.59
C GLY A 433 -34.69 56.02 -11.21
N MET A 434 -34.53 54.94 -10.44
CA MET A 434 -34.78 53.56 -10.89
C MET A 434 -36.03 52.91 -10.25
N ALA A 435 -36.86 53.68 -9.56
CA ALA A 435 -38.06 53.17 -8.89
C ALA A 435 -39.25 53.00 -9.85
N GLU A 436 -39.28 53.72 -10.97
CA GLU A 436 -40.38 53.62 -11.95
C GLU A 436 -40.25 52.34 -12.79
N GLY A 437 -41.24 51.46 -12.71
CA GLY A 437 -41.35 50.25 -13.53
C GLY A 437 -40.92 48.93 -12.89
N TYR A 438 -40.51 48.93 -11.61
CA TYR A 438 -40.19 47.71 -10.86
C TYR A 438 -41.16 47.54 -9.69
N GLU A 439 -42.14 46.65 -9.82
CA GLU A 439 -43.12 46.33 -8.77
C GLU A 439 -42.62 45.24 -7.79
N GLU A 440 -41.62 44.44 -8.19
CA GLU A 440 -41.09 43.36 -7.37
C GLU A 440 -40.05 43.84 -6.34
N GLU A 441 -40.24 43.42 -5.09
CA GLU A 441 -39.27 43.66 -4.03
C GLU A 441 -37.97 42.89 -4.28
N ARG A 442 -36.84 43.60 -4.22
CA ARG A 442 -35.51 42.99 -4.37
C ARG A 442 -34.82 42.86 -3.02
N TYR A 443 -34.12 41.74 -2.84
CA TYR A 443 -33.39 41.42 -1.62
C TYR A 443 -31.94 41.09 -1.94
N ARG A 444 -31.03 41.52 -1.06
CA ARG A 444 -29.66 41.00 -0.96
C ARG A 444 -29.64 39.96 0.14
N PHE A 445 -28.95 38.85 -0.10
CA PHE A 445 -28.79 37.79 0.88
C PHE A 445 -27.38 37.88 1.46
N VAL A 446 -27.27 37.70 2.77
CA VAL A 446 -26.00 37.76 3.50
C VAL A 446 -25.96 36.62 4.50
N ASP A 447 -24.82 35.95 4.57
CA ASP A 447 -24.55 34.94 5.58
C ASP A 447 -24.50 35.62 6.96
N SER A 448 -25.44 35.27 7.83
CA SER A 448 -25.65 35.95 9.12
C SER A 448 -24.40 35.85 10.01
N TYR A 449 -23.65 34.75 9.93
CA TYR A 449 -22.43 34.54 10.70
C TYR A 449 -21.34 35.57 10.38
N LEU A 450 -21.28 36.09 9.15
CA LEU A 450 -20.33 37.16 8.79
C LEU A 450 -20.64 38.50 9.47
N VAL A 451 -21.83 38.66 10.05
CA VAL A 451 -22.29 39.88 10.71
C VAL A 451 -22.22 39.74 12.23
N SER A 452 -22.73 38.62 12.77
CA SER A 452 -22.87 38.39 14.22
C SER A 452 -21.78 37.50 14.82
N GLY A 453 -21.05 36.71 14.02
CA GLY A 453 -20.10 35.70 14.49
C GLY A 453 -20.75 34.44 15.07
N GLN A 454 -22.09 34.30 14.97
CA GLN A 454 -22.89 33.17 15.44
C GLN A 454 -24.23 33.12 14.69
N TYR A 455 -24.85 31.95 14.54
CA TYR A 455 -26.22 31.81 14.01
C TYR A 455 -27.27 31.82 15.12
N GLY A 456 -26.94 31.26 16.29
CA GLY A 456 -27.83 31.18 17.46
C GLY A 456 -28.92 30.12 17.34
N PRO A 457 -29.55 29.70 18.46
CA PRO A 457 -30.47 28.56 18.51
C PRO A 457 -31.72 28.72 17.64
N GLU A 458 -32.24 29.94 17.51
CA GLU A 458 -33.42 30.26 16.70
C GLU A 458 -33.25 29.86 15.22
N ALA A 459 -32.03 29.98 14.67
CA ALA A 459 -31.74 29.58 13.30
C ALA A 459 -31.90 28.06 13.10
N TYR A 460 -31.49 27.27 14.08
CA TYR A 460 -31.61 25.81 14.05
C TYR A 460 -33.06 25.35 14.27
N GLU A 461 -33.78 25.99 15.18
CA GLU A 461 -35.22 25.76 15.38
C GLU A 461 -36.01 26.03 14.10
N GLU A 462 -35.72 27.13 13.40
CA GLU A 462 -36.35 27.47 12.12
C GLU A 462 -36.08 26.40 11.04
N LEU A 463 -34.85 25.90 10.96
CA LEU A 463 -34.44 24.87 10.01
C LEU A 463 -35.11 23.50 10.27
N ILE A 464 -35.20 23.10 11.54
CA ILE A 464 -35.83 21.83 11.94
C ILE A 464 -37.36 21.95 11.89
N GLY A 465 -37.93 23.02 12.44
CA GLY A 465 -39.37 23.24 12.54
C GLY A 465 -40.06 23.33 11.17
N SER A 466 -39.42 23.98 10.20
CA SER A 466 -39.91 24.04 8.81
C SER A 466 -39.90 22.69 8.08
N ALA A 467 -39.28 21.64 8.63
CA ALA A 467 -39.36 20.28 8.07
C ALA A 467 -40.62 19.54 8.58
N SER A 468 -41.06 19.84 9.81
CA SER A 468 -42.20 19.18 10.45
C SER A 468 -43.57 19.58 9.88
N SER A 469 -43.68 20.74 9.22
CA SER A 469 -44.92 21.21 8.60
C SER A 469 -45.24 20.53 7.26
N ASP A 470 -44.25 19.93 6.60
CA ASP A 470 -44.44 19.30 5.28
C ASP A 470 -44.84 17.82 5.39
N ASP A 471 -44.54 17.15 6.51
CA ASP A 471 -44.92 15.74 6.75
C ASP A 471 -46.42 15.54 7.05
N GLU A 472 -47.17 16.58 7.44
CA GLU A 472 -48.62 16.49 7.63
C GLU A 472 -49.41 16.42 6.30
N VAL A 473 -48.76 16.63 5.15
CA VAL A 473 -49.45 16.70 3.84
C VAL A 473 -49.42 15.35 3.07
N ILE A 474 -48.70 14.33 3.54
CA ILE A 474 -48.56 13.04 2.83
C ILE A 474 -49.44 11.93 3.43
N ALA A 475 -50.27 12.23 4.43
CA ALA A 475 -51.22 11.29 5.01
C ALA A 475 -52.68 11.55 4.58
N GLU A 476 -52.98 11.47 3.27
CA GLU A 476 -54.33 11.19 2.75
C GLU A 476 -54.30 10.25 1.54
#